data_AF-A0A1V4V5R2-F1
#
_entry.id   AF-A0A1V4V5R2-F1
#
_cell.length_a   1.000
_cell.length_b   1.000
_cell.length_c   1.000
_cell.angle_alpha   90.00
_cell.angle_beta   90.00
_cell.angle_gamma   90.00
#
_symmetry.space_group_name_H-M   'P 1'
#
loop_
_entity.id
_entity.type
_entity.pdbx_description
1 polymer ?
#
loop_
_entity_poly.entity_id
_entity_poly.type
_entity_poly.pdbx_seq_one_letter_code
_entity_poly.pdbx_strand_id
1 'polypeptide(L)'
;MARPRSFREFSMTTAIRRLVLDVLKPHVPTILELAEALSKLGGITGVNLSLSEVDQQTETIKITIKGDKIDYLAVESVIEDFGGVIHSIDEVVAGKEIVEEVETAQDR
;
A
#
# COMPACT_ATOMS: atom_id res chain seq x y z
N MET A 1 35.78 20.91 28.84
CA MET A 1 36.47 20.50 27.59
C MET A 1 35.66 19.38 26.96
N ALA A 2 35.17 19.65 25.74
CA ALA A 2 34.39 18.84 24.77
C ALA A 2 33.44 17.71 25.25
N ARG A 3 32.13 17.94 25.12
CA ARG A 3 31.11 16.89 24.97
C ARG A 3 31.30 16.22 23.59
N PRO A 4 31.31 14.88 23.45
CA PRO A 4 31.28 14.28 22.13
C PRO A 4 29.92 14.61 21.48
N ARG A 5 29.99 15.12 20.25
CA ARG A 5 28.85 15.50 19.43
C ARG A 5 27.89 14.32 19.32
N SER A 6 26.62 14.51 19.64
CA SER A 6 25.57 13.59 19.26
C SER A 6 25.63 13.45 17.74
N PHE A 7 26.13 12.30 17.29
CA PHE A 7 25.97 11.91 15.92
C PHE A 7 24.46 11.77 15.74
N ARG A 8 23.88 12.64 14.89
CA ARG A 8 22.45 12.67 14.60
C ARG A 8 21.95 11.24 14.49
N GLU A 9 21.01 10.92 15.37
CA GLU A 9 20.11 9.80 15.23
C GLU A 9 19.37 10.03 13.91
N PHE A 10 19.94 9.52 12.82
CA PHE A 10 19.22 9.36 11.58
C PHE A 10 18.15 8.33 11.90
N SER A 11 17.00 8.80 12.38
CA SER A 11 15.77 8.04 12.33
C SER A 11 15.46 7.86 10.84
N MET A 12 16.09 6.86 10.23
CA MET A 12 15.74 6.34 8.91
C MET A 12 14.51 5.45 9.11
N THR A 13 13.42 6.04 9.61
CA THR A 13 12.08 5.50 9.34
C THR A 13 11.82 5.77 7.88
N THR A 14 12.44 4.98 7.00
CA THR A 14 12.17 5.02 5.58
C THR A 14 10.72 4.61 5.41
N ALA A 15 9.89 5.60 5.14
CA ALA A 15 8.44 5.48 5.10
C ALA A 15 8.01 4.74 3.83
N ILE A 16 7.09 3.79 3.95
CA ILE A 16 6.36 3.27 2.79
C ILE A 16 5.56 4.45 2.19
N ARG A 17 5.72 4.65 0.88
CA ARG A 17 5.16 5.76 0.10
C ARG A 17 4.09 5.29 -0.88
N ARG A 18 4.28 4.13 -1.48
CA ARG A 18 3.31 3.49 -2.38
C ARG A 18 3.28 1.99 -2.15
N LEU A 19 2.08 1.43 -2.22
CA LEU A 19 1.84 -0.01 -2.28
C LEU A 19 0.92 -0.28 -3.47
N VAL A 20 1.19 -1.36 -4.20
CA VAL A 20 0.24 -1.96 -5.13
C VAL A 20 0.00 -3.39 -4.66
N LEU A 21 -1.26 -3.72 -4.38
CA LEU A 21 -1.68 -4.99 -3.82
C LEU A 21 -2.64 -5.68 -4.77
N ASP A 22 -2.49 -7.00 -4.92
CA ASP A 22 -3.51 -7.87 -5.51
C ASP A 22 -4.35 -8.49 -4.39
N VAL A 23 -5.66 -8.27 -4.42
CA VAL A 23 -6.56 -8.62 -3.32
C VAL A 23 -7.77 -9.36 -3.86
N LEU A 24 -8.06 -10.53 -3.30
CA LEU A 24 -9.30 -11.26 -3.53
C LEU A 24 -10.26 -10.98 -2.39
N LYS A 25 -11.50 -10.61 -2.69
CA LYS A 25 -12.53 -10.37 -1.68
C LYS A 25 -13.91 -10.86 -2.13
N PRO A 26 -14.88 -11.09 -1.22
CA PRO A 26 -16.28 -11.28 -1.60
C PRO A 26 -16.86 -10.02 -2.25
N HIS A 27 -17.99 -10.16 -2.95
CA HIS A 27 -18.71 -9.03 -3.57
C HIS A 27 -19.17 -7.96 -2.56
N VAL A 28 -19.41 -8.35 -1.31
CA VAL A 28 -19.87 -7.49 -0.21
C VAL A 28 -18.93 -7.67 1.00
N PRO A 29 -18.40 -6.58 1.59
CA PRO A 29 -18.66 -5.16 1.28
C PRO A 29 -18.09 -4.71 -0.06
N THR A 30 -18.62 -3.63 -0.64
CA THR A 30 -18.30 -3.19 -2.01
C THR A 30 -16.91 -2.56 -2.13
N ILE A 31 -16.39 -2.50 -3.36
CA ILE A 31 -15.12 -1.81 -3.68
C ILE A 31 -15.12 -0.32 -3.27
N LEU A 32 -16.28 0.35 -3.31
CA LEU A 32 -16.42 1.75 -2.90
C LEU A 32 -16.25 1.91 -1.39
N GLU A 33 -16.85 1.03 -0.60
CA GLU A 33 -16.72 1.04 0.86
C GLU A 33 -15.29 0.74 1.29
N LEU A 34 -14.61 -0.20 0.60
CA LEU A 34 -13.21 -0.51 0.86
C LEU A 34 -12.30 0.68 0.53
N ALA A 35 -12.51 1.33 -0.61
CA ALA A 35 -11.77 2.53 -0.99
C ALA A 35 -11.94 3.66 0.05
N GLU A 36 -13.17 3.87 0.52
CA GLU A 36 -13.47 4.88 1.53
C GLU A 36 -12.78 4.55 2.87
N ALA A 37 -12.84 3.29 3.32
CA ALA A 37 -12.20 2.83 4.55
C ALA A 37 -10.68 3.00 4.50
N LEU A 38 -10.03 2.55 3.43
CA LEU A 38 -8.58 2.70 3.24
C LEU A 38 -8.17 4.17 3.19
N SER A 39 -8.93 5.03 2.50
CA SER A 39 -8.59 6.46 2.38
C SER A 39 -8.56 7.22 3.71
N LYS A 40 -9.20 6.68 4.76
CA LYS A 40 -9.27 7.29 6.10
C LYS A 40 -8.08 6.92 7.00
N LEU A 41 -7.26 5.95 6.62
CA LEU A 41 -6.11 5.55 7.42
C LEU A 41 -5.04 6.65 7.46
N GLY A 42 -4.36 6.77 8.59
CA GLY A 42 -3.28 7.73 8.79
C GLY A 42 -2.14 7.52 7.79
N GLY A 43 -1.59 8.61 7.28
CA GLY A 43 -0.49 8.57 6.32
C GLY A 43 -0.91 8.30 4.87
N ILE A 44 -2.15 7.90 4.60
CA ILE A 44 -2.66 7.72 3.24
C ILE A 44 -3.14 9.07 2.67
N THR A 45 -2.67 9.40 1.47
CA THR A 45 -3.06 10.61 0.73
C THR A 45 -4.06 10.33 -0.38
N GLY A 46 -4.10 9.09 -0.88
CA GLY A 46 -5.04 8.67 -1.90
C GLY A 46 -4.96 7.18 -2.16
N VAL A 47 -6.07 6.63 -2.63
CA VAL A 47 -6.20 5.24 -3.05
C VAL A 47 -6.82 5.17 -4.44
N ASN A 48 -6.42 4.16 -5.21
CA ASN A 48 -7.04 3.80 -6.46
C ASN A 48 -7.30 2.28 -6.43
N LEU A 49 -8.54 1.89 -6.66
CA LEU A 49 -8.93 0.48 -6.71
C LEU A 49 -9.48 0.19 -8.10
N SER A 50 -9.01 -0.88 -8.73
CA SER A 50 -9.52 -1.35 -10.01
C SER A 50 -9.87 -2.83 -9.94
N LEU A 51 -11.05 -3.15 -10.48
CA LEU A 51 -11.53 -4.52 -10.60
C LEU A 51 -10.77 -5.21 -11.73
N SER A 52 -10.08 -6.30 -11.43
CA SER A 52 -9.32 -7.08 -12.42
C SER A 52 -10.15 -8.26 -12.92
N GLU A 53 -10.81 -8.98 -12.02
CA GLU A 53 -11.59 -10.17 -12.35
C GLU A 53 -12.82 -10.29 -11.43
N VAL A 54 -13.87 -10.92 -11.95
CA VAL A 54 -15.13 -11.17 -11.23
C VAL A 54 -15.49 -12.64 -11.39
N ASP A 55 -15.60 -13.33 -10.26
CA ASP A 55 -16.03 -14.71 -10.15
C ASP A 55 -17.44 -14.82 -9.56
N GLN A 56 -17.94 -16.05 -9.45
CA GLN A 56 -19.29 -16.32 -8.95
C GLN A 56 -19.52 -15.78 -7.52
N GLN A 57 -18.49 -15.81 -6.66
CA GLN A 57 -18.61 -15.42 -5.25
C GLN A 57 -17.58 -14.38 -4.80
N THR A 58 -16.55 -14.15 -5.62
CA THR A 58 -15.40 -13.32 -5.30
C THR A 58 -15.09 -12.36 -6.43
N GLU A 59 -14.30 -11.35 -6.11
CA GLU A 59 -13.69 -10.45 -7.08
C GLU A 59 -12.23 -10.21 -6.72
N THR A 60 -11.41 -10.07 -7.76
CA THR A 60 -9.98 -9.74 -7.65
C THR A 60 -9.80 -8.26 -7.98
N ILE A 61 -9.18 -7.52 -7.08
CA ILE A 61 -9.05 -6.07 -7.12
C ILE A 61 -7.59 -5.70 -6.94
N LYS A 62 -7.11 -4.84 -7.82
CA LYS A 62 -5.80 -4.21 -7.67
C LYS A 62 -5.98 -2.92 -6.87
N ILE A 63 -5.27 -2.81 -5.75
CA ILE A 63 -5.34 -1.67 -4.84
C ILE A 63 -4.00 -0.93 -4.89
N THR A 64 -4.01 0.31 -5.37
CA THR A 64 -2.86 1.22 -5.31
C THR A 64 -3.07 2.23 -4.19
N ILE A 65 -2.13 2.31 -3.26
CA ILE A 65 -2.18 3.23 -2.12
C ILE A 65 -0.99 4.16 -2.20
N LYS A 66 -1.20 5.47 -2.05
CA LYS A 66 -0.13 6.48 -1.98
C LYS A 66 -0.21 7.29 -0.70
N GLY A 67 0.93 7.55 -0.08
CA GLY A 67 0.98 8.22 1.22
C GLY A 67 2.37 8.63 1.71
N ASP A 68 2.40 9.15 2.93
CA ASP A 68 3.60 9.34 3.75
C ASP A 68 3.46 8.42 4.98
N LYS A 69 4.41 7.49 5.15
CA LYS A 69 4.43 6.53 6.27
C LYS A 69 3.17 5.67 6.31
N ILE A 70 2.85 5.04 5.18
CA ILE A 70 1.77 4.06 5.12
C ILE A 70 2.07 2.94 6.13
N ASP A 71 1.12 2.69 7.03
CA ASP A 71 1.15 1.56 7.94
C ASP A 71 0.54 0.35 7.22
N TYR A 72 1.39 -0.55 6.75
CA TYR A 72 0.96 -1.75 6.03
C TYR A 72 0.06 -2.66 6.88
N LEU A 73 0.34 -2.79 8.18
CA LEU A 73 -0.45 -3.66 9.06
C LEU A 73 -1.87 -3.10 9.25
N ALA A 74 -2.01 -1.77 9.32
CA ALA A 74 -3.33 -1.13 9.35
C ALA A 74 -4.09 -1.31 8.03
N VAL A 75 -3.39 -1.25 6.89
CA VAL A 75 -3.98 -1.51 5.56
C VAL A 75 -4.45 -2.97 5.46
N GLU A 76 -3.60 -3.92 5.84
CA GLU A 76 -3.89 -5.35 5.84
C GLU A 76 -5.10 -5.65 6.71
N SER A 77 -5.14 -5.13 7.95
CA SER A 77 -6.27 -5.30 8.86
C SER A 77 -7.59 -4.80 8.26
N VAL A 78 -7.60 -3.64 7.58
CA VAL A 78 -8.82 -3.13 6.93
C VAL A 78 -9.26 -4.04 5.77
N ILE A 79 -8.32 -4.57 5.00
CA ILE A 79 -8.64 -5.51 3.91
C ILE A 79 -9.23 -6.80 4.47
N GLU A 80 -8.65 -7.34 5.55
CA GLU A 80 -9.15 -8.54 6.23
C GLU A 80 -10.54 -8.33 6.85
N ASP A 81 -10.79 -7.16 7.46
CA ASP A 81 -12.11 -6.79 8.01
C ASP A 81 -13.21 -6.75 6.93
N PHE A 82 -12.81 -6.52 5.67
CA PHE A 82 -13.70 -6.56 4.50
C PHE A 82 -13.81 -7.97 3.89
N GLY A 83 -13.25 -8.99 4.55
CA GLY A 83 -13.22 -10.37 4.06
C GLY A 83 -12.25 -10.57 2.90
N GLY A 84 -11.36 -9.61 2.65
CA GLY A 84 -10.34 -9.68 1.61
C GLY A 84 -9.09 -10.42 2.07
N VAL A 85 -8.37 -10.98 1.11
CA VAL A 85 -7.07 -11.63 1.29
C VAL A 85 -6.09 -11.01 0.30
N ILE A 86 -4.95 -10.56 0.80
CA ILE A 86 -3.85 -10.07 -0.05
C ILE A 86 -3.15 -11.29 -0.66
N HIS A 87 -3.24 -11.45 -1.98
CA HIS A 87 -2.55 -12.51 -2.71
C HIS A 87 -1.08 -12.19 -2.91
N SER A 88 -0.79 -10.95 -3.31
CA SER A 88 0.57 -10.46 -3.52
C SER A 88 0.68 -8.97 -3.24
N ILE A 89 1.90 -8.57 -2.88
CA ILE A 89 2.33 -7.18 -2.94
C ILE A 89 3.05 -7.03 -4.28
N ASP A 90 2.35 -6.49 -5.27
CA ASP A 90 2.85 -6.33 -6.63
C ASP A 90 3.93 -5.25 -6.71
N GLU A 91 3.83 -4.20 -5.89
CA GLU A 91 4.79 -3.10 -5.89
C GLU A 91 4.92 -2.46 -4.49
N VAL A 92 6.15 -2.07 -4.14
CA VAL A 92 6.44 -1.26 -2.95
C VAL A 92 7.39 -0.15 -3.33
N VAL A 93 7.00 1.09 -2.99
CA VAL A 93 7.90 2.24 -3.05
C VAL A 93 8.10 2.77 -1.65
N ALA A 94 9.35 2.84 -1.20
CA ALA A 94 9.71 3.35 0.12
C ALA A 94 10.89 4.31 -0.01
N GLY A 95 10.88 5.38 0.79
CA GLY A 95 11.91 6.41 0.63
C GLY A 95 11.45 7.80 1.02
N LYS A 96 12.31 8.76 0.64
CA LYS A 96 11.99 10.19 0.69
C LYS A 96 11.18 10.64 -0.52
N GLU A 97 11.30 9.91 -1.62
CA GLU A 97 10.64 10.20 -2.89
C GLU A 97 10.04 8.93 -3.48
N ILE A 98 9.16 9.10 -4.46
CA ILE A 98 8.66 7.99 -5.27
C ILE A 98 9.69 7.71 -6.36
N VAL A 99 10.18 6.48 -6.40
CA VAL A 99 11.03 5.97 -7.48
C VAL A 99 10.15 5.11 -8.36
N GLU A 100 9.94 5.53 -9.61
CA GLU A 100 9.20 4.74 -10.60
C GLU A 100 10.11 3.63 -11.16
N GLU A 101 9.49 2.51 -11.53
CA GLU A 101 10.18 1.44 -12.23
C GLU A 101 10.67 1.95 -13.60
N VAL A 102 11.91 1.58 -13.95
CA VAL A 102 12.52 1.96 -15.23
C VAL A 102 12.71 0.70 -16.04
N GLU A 103 12.06 0.62 -17.20
CA GLU A 103 12.25 -0.50 -18.13
C GLU A 103 13.73 -0.59 -18.53
N THR A 104 14.31 -1.78 -18.35
CA THR A 104 15.67 -2.06 -18.77
C THR A 104 15.67 -2.90 -20.04
N ALA A 105 16.81 -2.96 -20.73
CA ALA A 105 16.97 -3.82 -21.90
C ALA A 105 16.79 -5.33 -21.60
N GLN A 106 16.74 -5.73 -20.32
CA GLN A 106 16.52 -7.11 -19.89
C GLN A 106 15.03 -7.49 -19.76
N ASP A 107 14.11 -6.52 -19.80
CA ASP A 107 12.67 -6.72 -19.62
C ASP A 107 11.92 -6.97 -20.96
N ARG A 108 12.66 -7.15 -22.07
CA ARG A 108 12.14 -7.41 -23.43
C ARG A 108 12.49 -8.79 -23.97
#